data_AF-A0A2N1TY97-F1
#
_entry.id   AF-A0A2N1TY97-F1
#
_cell.length_a   1.000
_cell.length_b   1.000
_cell.length_c   1.000
_cell.angle_alpha   90.00
_cell.angle_beta   90.00
_cell.angle_gamma   90.00
#
_symmetry.space_group_name_H-M   'P 1'
#
loop_
_entity.id
_entity.type
_entity.pdbx_description
1 polymer ?
#
loop_
_entity_poly.entity_id
_entity_poly.type
_entity_poly.pdbx_seq_one_letter_code
_entity_poly.pdbx_strand_id
1 'polypeptide(L)'
;MEIKSEENIVKHYQHKRTLLWIICAAVILISGIVIGAGTTMLLVKHRVIWIGRPYKDTAAITKEISKRYDLNEQQAKQVEDILNRAFEKKQLQREERDKQREQEAQLLIAEMNEVLNREQFERWNKDFQELREKFKKPAKK
;
A
#
# COMPACT_ATOMS: atom_id res chain seq x y z
N MET A 1 -0.19 11.48 66.77
CA MET A 1 -0.58 10.50 65.74
C MET A 1 -1.07 11.29 64.53
N GLU A 2 -0.17 11.93 63.77
CA GLU A 2 -0.60 13.01 62.84
C GLU A 2 0.29 13.18 61.60
N ILE A 3 1.12 12.19 61.25
CA ILE A 3 2.06 12.31 60.11
C ILE A 3 1.54 11.60 58.85
N LYS A 4 0.51 10.75 58.96
CA LYS A 4 0.00 9.93 57.84
C LYS A 4 -1.02 10.63 56.93
N SER A 5 -1.57 11.77 57.37
CA SER A 5 -2.65 12.48 56.66
C SER A 5 -2.11 13.40 55.56
N GLU A 6 -1.03 14.14 55.84
CA GLU A 6 -0.50 15.12 54.88
C GLU A 6 0.22 14.49 53.68
N GLU A 7 0.92 13.35 53.87
CA GLU A 7 1.65 12.68 52.78
C GLU A 7 0.71 12.15 51.68
N ASN A 8 -0.53 11.77 52.04
CA ASN A 8 -1.52 11.24 51.09
C ASN A 8 -2.13 12.35 50.22
N ILE A 9 -2.29 13.56 50.74
CA ILE A 9 -2.93 14.68 50.00
C ILE A 9 -2.00 15.19 48.89
N VAL A 10 -0.70 15.24 49.15
CA VAL A 10 0.31 15.72 48.18
C VAL A 10 0.48 14.74 47.01
N LYS A 11 0.52 13.42 47.28
CA LYS A 11 0.57 12.38 46.23
C LYS A 11 -0.65 12.45 45.30
N HIS A 12 -1.84 12.66 45.86
CA HIS A 12 -3.07 12.67 45.08
C HIS A 12 -3.19 13.88 44.13
N TYR A 13 -2.57 15.01 44.47
CA TYR A 13 -2.55 16.21 43.64
C TYR A 13 -1.54 16.11 42.48
N GLN A 14 -0.39 15.49 42.72
CA GLN A 14 0.63 15.31 41.67
C GLN A 14 0.20 14.31 40.59
N HIS A 15 -0.47 13.20 40.97
CA HIS A 15 -0.97 12.21 40.02
C HIS A 15 -2.05 12.76 39.08
N LYS A 16 -2.93 13.66 39.55
CA LYS A 16 -3.95 14.29 38.70
C LYS A 16 -3.31 15.19 37.63
N ARG A 17 -2.21 15.86 37.98
CA ARG A 17 -1.48 16.74 37.07
C ARG A 17 -0.74 15.96 36.00
N THR A 18 -0.06 14.86 36.34
CA THR A 18 0.56 13.97 35.34
C THR A 18 -0.47 13.28 34.45
N LEU A 19 -1.61 12.86 34.99
CA LEU A 19 -2.69 12.27 34.21
C LEU A 19 -3.25 13.24 33.15
N LEU A 20 -3.45 14.51 33.52
CA LEU A 20 -3.89 15.56 32.60
C LEU A 20 -2.88 15.81 31.48
N TRP A 21 -1.58 15.80 31.79
CA TRP A 21 -0.53 15.95 30.78
C TRP A 21 -0.47 14.76 29.82
N ILE A 22 -0.65 13.54 30.32
CA ILE A 22 -0.70 12.32 29.49
C ILE A 22 -1.90 12.36 28.55
N ILE A 23 -3.07 12.76 29.03
CA ILE A 23 -4.28 12.89 28.19
C ILE A 23 -4.06 13.96 27.12
N CYS A 24 -3.48 15.10 27.48
CA CYS A 24 -3.22 16.18 26.53
C CYS A 24 -2.22 15.74 25.44
N ALA A 25 -1.14 15.06 25.82
CA ALA A 25 -0.17 14.49 24.91
C ALA A 25 -0.81 13.42 23.99
N ALA A 26 -1.68 12.57 24.53
CA ALA A 26 -2.39 11.55 23.76
C ALA A 26 -3.33 12.16 22.73
N VAL A 27 -4.07 13.22 23.07
CA VAL A 27 -4.95 13.93 22.13
C VAL A 27 -4.16 14.55 20.99
N ILE A 28 -3.02 15.18 21.28
CA ILE A 28 -2.14 15.76 20.27
C ILE A 28 -1.60 14.66 19.33
N LEU A 29 -1.13 13.53 19.89
CA LEU A 29 -0.65 12.40 19.10
C LEU A 29 -1.74 11.82 18.18
N ILE A 30 -2.94 11.60 18.72
CA ILE A 30 -4.07 11.07 17.94
C ILE A 30 -4.44 12.05 16.83
N SER A 31 -4.46 13.36 17.09
CA SER A 31 -4.74 14.36 16.06
C SER A 31 -3.71 14.36 14.93
N GLY A 32 -2.42 14.23 15.28
CA GLY A 32 -1.33 14.14 14.31
C GLY A 32 -1.42 12.87 13.45
N ILE A 33 -1.77 11.74 14.05
CA ILE A 33 -1.98 10.47 13.34
C ILE A 33 -3.17 10.59 12.37
N VAL A 34 -4.29 11.19 12.78
CA VAL A 34 -5.47 11.36 11.92
C VAL A 34 -5.17 12.27 10.73
N ILE A 35 -4.45 13.38 10.94
CA ILE A 35 -4.07 14.30 9.87
C ILE A 35 -3.04 13.66 8.93
N GLY A 36 -2.04 12.96 9.46
CA GLY A 36 -1.03 12.25 8.68
C GLY A 36 -1.62 11.07 7.87
N ALA A 37 -2.52 10.31 8.48
CA ALA A 37 -3.20 9.20 7.80
C ALA A 37 -4.17 9.72 6.73
N GLY A 38 -4.94 10.78 7.01
CA GLY A 38 -5.87 11.38 6.07
C GLY A 38 -5.19 11.94 4.82
N THR A 39 -4.07 12.65 4.99
CA THR A 39 -3.26 13.19 3.88
C THR A 39 -2.62 12.09 3.04
N THR A 40 -2.06 11.06 3.68
CA THR A 40 -1.46 9.91 2.97
C THR A 40 -2.52 9.12 2.21
N MET A 41 -3.69 8.88 2.80
CA MET A 41 -4.77 8.12 2.16
C MET A 41 -5.37 8.83 0.94
N LEU A 42 -5.46 10.17 0.97
CA LEU A 42 -5.88 10.97 -0.19
C LEU A 42 -4.90 10.87 -1.36
N LEU A 43 -3.60 10.95 -1.09
CA LEU A 43 -2.54 10.80 -2.11
C LEU A 43 -2.49 9.38 -2.68
N VAL A 44 -2.64 8.36 -1.82
CA VAL A 44 -2.73 6.96 -2.26
C VAL A 44 -3.97 6.74 -3.11
N LYS A 45 -5.14 7.29 -2.74
CA LYS A 45 -6.37 7.15 -3.53
C LYS A 45 -6.22 7.74 -4.94
N HIS A 46 -5.60 8.91 -5.08
CA HIS A 46 -5.38 9.53 -6.40
C HIS A 46 -4.39 8.73 -7.25
N ARG A 47 -3.37 8.11 -6.64
CA ARG A 47 -2.38 7.30 -7.35
C ARG A 47 -2.90 5.89 -7.70
N VAL A 48 -3.65 5.27 -6.80
CA VAL A 48 -4.18 3.90 -6.95
C VAL A 48 -5.35 3.85 -7.94
N ILE A 49 -6.21 4.88 -8.00
CA ILE A 49 -7.28 4.96 -9.02
C ILE A 49 -6.70 4.97 -10.45
N TRP A 50 -5.49 5.51 -10.63
CA TRP A 50 -4.82 5.50 -11.94
C TRP A 50 -4.19 4.14 -12.27
N ILE A 51 -3.71 3.40 -11.26
CA ILE A 51 -3.07 2.07 -11.41
C ILE A 51 -4.11 0.94 -11.60
N GLY A 52 -5.35 1.15 -11.17
CA GLY A 52 -6.39 0.14 -11.12
C GLY A 52 -7.24 -0.03 -12.38
N ARG A 53 -7.12 0.83 -13.41
CA ARG A 53 -7.99 0.66 -14.59
C ARG A 53 -7.63 -0.65 -15.32
N PRO A 54 -8.59 -1.58 -15.47
CA PRO A 54 -8.38 -2.78 -16.26
C PRO A 54 -7.95 -2.35 -17.66
N TYR A 55 -7.06 -3.13 -18.27
CA TYR A 55 -6.59 -2.99 -19.63
C TYR A 55 -7.79 -2.62 -20.50
N LYS A 56 -7.92 -1.32 -20.83
CA LYS A 56 -8.98 -0.88 -21.72
C LYS A 56 -8.62 -1.50 -23.06
N ASP A 57 -9.57 -2.19 -23.65
CA ASP A 57 -9.51 -2.65 -25.03
C ASP A 57 -8.94 -1.51 -25.89
N THR A 58 -7.86 -1.79 -26.61
CA THR A 58 -7.14 -0.81 -27.43
C THR A 58 -8.10 -0.21 -28.46
N ALA A 59 -9.04 -1.00 -28.97
CA ALA A 59 -10.12 -0.52 -29.84
C ALA A 59 -11.02 0.52 -29.14
N ALA A 60 -11.35 0.32 -27.85
CA ALA A 60 -12.15 1.28 -27.09
C ALA A 60 -11.38 2.59 -26.79
N ILE A 61 -10.06 2.51 -26.60
CA ILE A 61 -9.20 3.69 -26.44
C ILE A 61 -9.08 4.43 -27.78
N THR A 62 -8.80 3.71 -28.86
CA THR A 62 -8.72 4.28 -30.21
C THR A 62 -10.03 4.96 -30.58
N LYS A 63 -11.18 4.33 -30.33
CA LYS A 63 -12.49 4.93 -30.62
C LYS A 63 -12.72 6.26 -29.89
N GLU A 64 -12.31 6.35 -28.63
CA GLU A 64 -12.40 7.59 -27.85
C GLU A 64 -11.46 8.67 -28.40
N ILE A 65 -10.22 8.29 -28.75
CA ILE A 65 -9.24 9.20 -29.35
C ILE A 65 -9.72 9.67 -30.73
N SER A 66 -10.19 8.76 -31.58
CA SER A 66 -10.72 9.06 -32.90
C SER A 66 -11.87 10.03 -32.85
N LYS A 67 -12.80 9.87 -31.89
CA LYS A 67 -13.91 10.80 -31.68
C LYS A 67 -13.44 12.18 -31.15
N ARG A 68 -12.39 12.21 -30.34
CA ARG A 68 -11.91 13.46 -29.71
C ARG A 68 -11.04 14.31 -30.62
N TYR A 69 -10.35 13.67 -31.56
CA TYR A 69 -9.41 14.31 -32.48
C TYR A 69 -9.88 14.24 -33.95
N ASP A 70 -11.12 13.82 -34.18
CA ASP A 70 -11.73 13.64 -35.51
C ASP A 70 -10.80 12.89 -36.48
N LEU A 71 -10.23 11.77 -36.00
CA LEU A 71 -9.31 10.97 -36.80
C LEU A 71 -10.07 10.28 -37.94
N ASN A 72 -9.47 10.28 -39.14
CA ASN A 72 -9.98 9.46 -40.24
C ASN A 72 -9.66 7.97 -40.03
N GLU A 73 -10.25 7.09 -40.85
CA GLU A 73 -10.11 5.64 -40.67
C GLU A 73 -8.65 5.16 -40.74
N GLN A 74 -7.84 5.75 -41.62
CA GLN A 74 -6.43 5.39 -41.74
C GLN A 74 -5.63 5.81 -40.50
N GLN A 75 -5.88 7.01 -39.96
CA GLN A 75 -5.27 7.51 -38.73
C GLN A 75 -5.71 6.72 -37.51
N ALA A 76 -7.00 6.38 -37.41
CA ALA A 76 -7.53 5.55 -36.34
C ALA A 76 -6.83 4.19 -36.29
N LYS A 77 -6.66 3.54 -37.45
CA LYS A 77 -5.97 2.25 -37.56
C LYS A 77 -4.50 2.35 -37.16
N GLN A 78 -3.80 3.41 -37.57
CA GLN A 78 -2.42 3.64 -37.16
C GLN A 78 -2.28 3.85 -35.65
N VAL A 79 -3.21 4.59 -35.04
CA VAL A 79 -3.24 4.80 -33.58
C VAL A 79 -3.49 3.49 -32.84
N GLU A 80 -4.42 2.66 -33.34
CA GLU A 80 -4.68 1.33 -32.78
C GLU A 80 -3.44 0.43 -32.80
N ASP A 81 -2.72 0.38 -33.93
CA ASP A 81 -1.48 -0.41 -34.05
C ASP A 81 -0.35 0.10 -33.14
N ILE A 82 -0.25 1.41 -32.93
CA ILE A 82 0.71 1.99 -31.97
C ILE A 82 0.35 1.58 -30.55
N LEU A 83 -0.94 1.68 -30.19
CA LEU A 83 -1.40 1.29 -28.86
C LEU A 83 -1.19 -0.20 -28.64
N ASN A 84 -1.60 -1.08 -29.55
CA ASN A 84 -1.42 -2.53 -29.48
C ASN A 84 0.04 -2.91 -29.18
N ARG A 85 0.99 -2.41 -29.97
CA ARG A 85 2.42 -2.68 -29.74
C ARG A 85 2.93 -2.17 -28.39
N ALA A 86 2.50 -0.98 -27.96
CA ALA A 86 2.89 -0.43 -26.66
C ALA A 86 2.33 -1.26 -25.49
N PHE A 87 1.13 -1.80 -25.67
CA PHE A 87 0.41 -2.60 -24.71
C PHE A 87 0.98 -4.04 -24.61
N GLU A 88 1.30 -4.68 -25.74
CA GLU A 88 2.04 -5.95 -25.80
C GLU A 88 3.41 -5.84 -25.14
N LYS A 89 4.19 -4.80 -25.46
CA LYS A 89 5.49 -4.55 -24.83
C LYS A 89 5.35 -4.44 -23.31
N LYS A 90 4.29 -3.79 -22.82
CA LYS A 90 4.01 -3.69 -21.38
C LYS A 90 3.58 -5.02 -20.76
N GLN A 91 2.91 -5.91 -21.49
CA GLN A 91 2.59 -7.26 -21.00
C GLN A 91 3.85 -8.09 -20.84
N LEU A 92 4.72 -8.13 -21.85
CA LEU A 92 6.00 -8.86 -21.78
C LEU A 92 6.86 -8.37 -20.60
N GLN A 93 6.95 -7.04 -20.41
CA GLN A 93 7.65 -6.45 -19.26
C GLN A 93 6.98 -6.74 -17.90
N ARG A 94 5.69 -7.10 -17.86
CA ARG A 94 5.04 -7.51 -16.62
C ARG A 94 5.41 -8.95 -16.30
N GLU A 95 5.33 -9.85 -17.26
CA GLU A 95 5.71 -11.26 -17.06
C GLU A 95 7.17 -11.39 -16.62
N GLU A 96 8.08 -10.63 -17.22
CA GLU A 96 9.49 -10.63 -16.83
C GLU A 96 9.70 -10.12 -15.40
N ARG A 97 8.99 -9.05 -15.01
CA ARG A 97 9.00 -8.54 -13.63
C ARG A 97 8.32 -9.48 -12.64
N ASP A 98 7.32 -10.25 -13.07
CA ASP A 98 6.67 -11.25 -12.23
C ASP A 98 7.65 -12.38 -11.91
N LYS A 99 8.42 -12.83 -12.90
CA LYS A 99 9.49 -13.81 -12.70
C LYS A 99 10.60 -13.30 -11.78
N GLN A 100 11.06 -12.06 -11.98
CA GLN A 100 12.07 -11.45 -11.12
C GLN A 100 11.58 -11.35 -9.66
N ARG A 101 10.33 -10.92 -9.44
CA ARG A 101 9.75 -10.85 -8.10
C ARG A 101 9.62 -12.21 -7.41
N GLU A 102 9.37 -13.28 -8.17
CA GLU A 102 9.38 -14.64 -7.63
C GLU A 102 10.79 -15.03 -7.16
N GLN A 103 11.81 -14.75 -7.96
CA GLN A 103 13.21 -15.04 -7.62
C GLN A 103 13.66 -14.25 -6.38
N GLU A 104 13.38 -12.94 -6.34
CA GLU A 104 13.70 -12.09 -5.18
C GLU A 104 12.99 -12.57 -3.91
N ALA A 105 11.73 -13.00 -4.01
CA ALA A 105 11.00 -13.54 -2.85
C ALA A 105 11.65 -14.84 -2.35
N GLN A 106 12.12 -15.72 -3.24
CA GLN A 106 12.81 -16.95 -2.85
C GLN A 106 14.15 -16.66 -2.16
N LEU A 107 14.91 -15.68 -2.66
CA LEU A 107 16.15 -15.24 -2.03
C LEU A 107 15.88 -14.69 -0.62
N LEU A 108 14.88 -13.82 -0.47
CA LEU A 108 14.50 -13.28 0.83
C LEU A 108 14.11 -14.39 1.81
N ILE A 109 13.35 -15.40 1.36
CA ILE A 109 12.98 -16.54 2.21
C ILE A 109 14.24 -17.31 2.65
N ALA A 110 15.20 -17.53 1.75
CA ALA A 110 16.45 -18.21 2.09
C ALA A 110 17.27 -17.42 3.11
N GLU A 111 17.47 -16.11 2.89
CA GLU A 111 18.19 -15.23 3.81
C GLU A 111 17.52 -15.18 5.20
N MET A 112 16.20 -15.10 5.24
CA MET A 112 15.46 -15.06 6.50
C MET A 112 15.52 -16.40 7.26
N ASN A 113 15.64 -17.53 6.55
CA ASN A 113 15.83 -18.84 7.17
C ASN A 113 17.22 -19.00 7.80
N GLU A 114 18.23 -18.28 7.30
CA GLU A 114 19.58 -18.29 7.90
C GLU A 114 19.66 -17.43 9.16
N VAL A 115 18.86 -16.37 9.25
CA VAL A 115 18.89 -15.41 10.39
C VAL A 115 17.95 -15.81 11.52
N LEU A 116 16.77 -16.35 11.19
CA LEU A 116 15.76 -16.69 12.17
C LEU A 116 15.94 -18.13 12.68
N ASN A 117 15.57 -18.36 13.94
CA ASN A 117 15.40 -19.73 14.40
C ASN A 117 14.16 -20.36 13.76
N ARG A 118 14.06 -21.70 13.84
CA ARG A 118 13.00 -22.46 13.15
C ARG A 118 11.58 -21.99 13.49
N GLU A 119 11.28 -21.75 14.76
CA GLU A 119 9.93 -21.32 15.18
C GLU A 119 9.60 -19.90 14.72
N GLN A 120 10.59 -19.01 14.72
CA GLN A 120 10.44 -17.63 14.22
C GLN A 120 10.24 -17.63 12.70
N PHE A 121 11.02 -18.45 11.98
CA PHE A 121 10.92 -18.57 10.54
C PHE A 121 9.56 -19.14 10.11
N GLU A 122 9.06 -20.18 10.78
CA GLU A 122 7.76 -20.78 10.44
C GLU A 122 6.61 -19.77 10.58
N ARG A 123 6.62 -18.93 11.65
CA ARG A 123 5.62 -17.87 11.82
C ARG A 123 5.78 -16.76 10.78
N TRP A 124 6.99 -16.26 10.59
CA TRP A 124 7.27 -15.20 9.62
C TRP A 124 6.92 -15.63 8.18
N ASN A 125 7.30 -16.84 7.78
CA ASN A 125 7.02 -17.36 6.43
C ASN A 125 5.51 -17.49 6.20
N LYS A 126 4.75 -17.94 7.21
CA LYS A 126 3.29 -17.96 7.13
C LYS A 126 2.71 -16.56 6.88
N ASP A 127 3.12 -15.58 7.69
CA ASP A 127 2.66 -14.17 7.54
C ASP A 127 3.07 -13.60 6.17
N PHE A 128 4.27 -13.93 5.70
CA PHE A 128 4.79 -13.52 4.40
C PHE A 128 3.99 -14.09 3.24
N GLN A 129 3.63 -15.38 3.27
CA GLN A 129 2.79 -16.00 2.24
C GLN A 129 1.36 -15.41 2.24
N GLU A 130 0.77 -15.17 3.41
CA GLU A 130 -0.54 -14.53 3.52
C GLU A 130 -0.53 -13.10 2.94
N LEU A 131 0.55 -12.35 3.19
CA LEU A 131 0.75 -11.04 2.58
C LEU A 131 0.87 -11.16 1.06
N ARG A 132 1.66 -12.12 0.57
CA ARG A 132 1.93 -12.35 -0.85
C ARG A 132 0.67 -12.69 -1.64
N GLU A 133 -0.19 -13.54 -1.09
CA GLU A 133 -1.47 -13.92 -1.70
C GLU A 133 -2.46 -12.73 -1.75
N LYS A 134 -2.44 -11.82 -0.78
CA LYS A 134 -3.24 -10.57 -0.83
C LYS A 134 -2.78 -9.61 -1.94
N PHE A 135 -1.50 -9.62 -2.30
CA PHE A 135 -0.93 -8.75 -3.33
C PHE A 135 -0.81 -9.39 -4.71
N LYS A 136 -0.92 -10.72 -4.82
CA LYS A 136 -1.21 -11.39 -6.08
C LYS A 136 -2.62 -10.96 -6.51
N LYS A 137 -2.69 -10.08 -7.52
CA LYS A 137 -3.94 -9.69 -8.17
C LYS A 137 -4.76 -10.97 -8.44
N PRO A 138 -6.05 -11.04 -8.10
CA PRO A 138 -6.85 -12.20 -8.43
C PRO A 138 -6.78 -12.39 -9.96
N ALA A 139 -6.39 -13.60 -10.37
CA ALA A 139 -6.55 -14.02 -11.75
C ALA A 139 -8.04 -13.86 -12.07
N LYS A 140 -8.38 -12.99 -13.02
CA LYS A 140 -9.75 -12.95 -13.54
C LYS A 140 -10.03 -14.34 -14.13
N LYS A 141 -10.97 -15.07 -13.52
CA LYS A 141 -11.69 -16.15 -14.20
C LYS A 141 -12.51 -15.56 -15.35
#